data_AF-A0A0F9TGF9-F1
#
_entry.id   AF-A0A0F9TGF9-F1
#
_cell.length_a   1.000
_cell.length_b   1.000
_cell.length_c   1.000
_cell.angle_alpha   90.00
_cell.angle_beta   90.00
_cell.angle_gamma   90.00
#
_symmetry.space_group_name_H-M   'P 1'
#
loop_
_entity.id
_entity.type
_entity.pdbx_description
1 polymer ?
#
loop_
_entity_poly.entity_id
_entity_poly.type
_entity_poly.pdbx_seq_one_letter_code
_entity_poly.pdbx_strand_id
1 'polypeptide(L)'
;MDRQRVLREAQKIATKYSFWMVSGNISHLYGYVYEIEGKKFELEIKFEENFPTNPPHFIYQKDIIETLGNVQLDKLRNWTQESYVFDIIDELKMKIQKALHVTKTLSEENIEIKEVSENSNDSFETDKYLTPDLSKYPSDSQYEEYLTPSDSTNNSFNGEQTVKSSLEDPQQSFESSSNTPPKPIQESFFEENSQMSVSLNTELGLIQQEYAYDQIGEKPAEINVYITITLTKTFIIGVDFTNYPKKPVFQFPQEVTKLLGDPQKSLNILRTWNPKKPLHIVEILHELEKDLYFFKEIELQFKEITGEYQYETVSDSLTALRVSILTYGFKEYKLDVDLETYPKPPIINCSSELQQLINIPITELASFKNWIDTKSKVVEVVREISWLIDKNSRINFEIDLLKDHYKDLKYDPIDSTLCVNMKGKMKTEDLTFEFQIILPTDYPMKIPEIKVLNEFELETHEKIKIDLHNSFDDFFNDWTPFSYLIDLFNL
;
A
#
# COMPACT_ATOMS: atom_id res chain seq x y z
N MET A 1 -17.08 16.57 -28.14
CA MET A 1 -15.97 15.97 -27.36
C MET A 1 -16.52 14.74 -26.67
N ASP A 2 -15.92 13.57 -26.87
CA ASP A 2 -16.32 12.38 -26.12
C ASP A 2 -15.76 12.45 -24.69
N ARG A 3 -16.58 12.98 -23.76
CA ARG A 3 -16.20 13.16 -22.35
C ARG A 3 -15.84 11.84 -21.66
N GLN A 4 -16.51 10.74 -22.00
CA GLN A 4 -16.21 9.42 -21.43
C GLN A 4 -14.86 8.89 -21.91
N ARG A 5 -14.49 9.16 -23.17
CA ARG A 5 -13.15 8.82 -23.65
C ARG A 5 -12.08 9.66 -22.99
N VAL A 6 -12.29 10.97 -22.84
CA VAL A 6 -11.36 11.87 -22.14
C VAL A 6 -11.12 11.42 -20.70
N LEU A 7 -12.19 11.11 -19.95
CA LEU A 7 -12.08 10.60 -18.59
C LEU A 7 -11.26 9.31 -18.50
N ARG A 8 -11.51 8.35 -19.40
CA ARG A 8 -10.75 7.09 -19.45
C ARG A 8 -9.26 7.31 -19.78
N GLU A 9 -8.94 8.23 -20.69
CA GLU A 9 -7.54 8.59 -20.96
C GLU A 9 -6.91 9.28 -19.76
N ALA A 10 -7.57 10.27 -19.16
CA ALA A 10 -7.07 10.98 -17.98
C ALA A 10 -6.77 10.03 -16.82
N GLN A 11 -7.67 9.09 -16.53
CA GLN A 11 -7.47 8.05 -15.53
C GLN A 11 -6.24 7.19 -15.86
N LYS A 12 -6.15 6.66 -17.08
CA LYS A 12 -5.00 5.83 -17.50
C LYS A 12 -3.66 6.57 -17.41
N ILE A 13 -3.65 7.85 -17.77
CA ILE A 13 -2.45 8.69 -17.67
C ILE A 13 -2.08 8.88 -16.19
N ALA A 14 -3.04 9.28 -15.35
CA ALA A 14 -2.83 9.49 -13.92
C ALA A 14 -2.37 8.22 -13.17
N THR A 15 -2.74 7.02 -13.66
CA THR A 15 -2.30 5.75 -13.08
C THR A 15 -0.79 5.49 -13.26
N LYS A 16 -0.16 6.05 -14.30
CA LYS A 16 1.27 5.78 -14.62
C LYS A 16 2.16 7.01 -14.52
N TYR A 17 1.56 8.19 -14.65
CA TYR A 17 2.25 9.47 -14.72
C TYR A 17 1.59 10.46 -13.78
N SER A 18 2.37 11.37 -13.22
CA SER A 18 1.89 12.39 -12.30
C SER A 18 1.25 13.55 -13.08
N PHE A 19 0.02 13.33 -13.56
CA PHE A 19 -0.82 14.33 -14.22
C PHE A 19 -2.03 14.67 -13.36
N TRP A 20 -2.43 15.93 -13.40
CA TRP A 20 -3.61 16.47 -12.73
C TRP A 20 -4.41 17.36 -13.69
N MET A 21 -5.68 17.60 -13.35
CA MET A 21 -6.54 18.49 -14.12
C MET A 21 -6.21 19.95 -13.81
N VAL A 22 -6.18 20.80 -14.84
CA VAL A 22 -5.96 22.23 -14.68
C VAL A 22 -7.31 22.92 -14.48
N SER A 23 -7.47 23.59 -13.33
CA SER A 23 -8.69 24.34 -12.98
C SER A 23 -9.97 23.48 -13.03
N GLY A 24 -9.87 22.21 -12.62
CA GLY A 24 -11.00 21.26 -12.64
C GLY A 24 -11.47 20.84 -14.04
N ASN A 25 -10.80 21.28 -15.11
CA ASN A 25 -11.20 20.94 -16.47
C ASN A 25 -10.50 19.65 -16.94
N ILE A 26 -11.26 18.56 -17.05
CA ILE A 26 -10.74 17.26 -17.49
C ILE A 26 -10.21 17.27 -18.94
N SER A 27 -10.62 18.24 -19.75
CA SER A 27 -10.09 18.47 -21.09
C SER A 27 -8.71 19.12 -21.08
N HIS A 28 -8.17 19.45 -19.91
CA HIS A 28 -6.88 20.11 -19.75
C HIS A 28 -6.08 19.44 -18.63
N LEU A 29 -5.08 18.65 -19.00
CA LEU A 29 -4.20 17.96 -18.06
C LEU A 29 -2.82 18.61 -18.04
N TYR A 30 -2.21 18.69 -16.88
CA TYR A 30 -0.82 19.12 -16.69
C TYR A 30 -0.11 18.13 -15.79
N GLY A 31 1.14 17.83 -16.09
CA GLY A 31 1.92 16.89 -15.31
C GLY A 31 3.36 16.81 -15.78
N TYR A 32 4.05 15.75 -15.36
CA TYR A 32 5.38 15.43 -15.88
C TYR A 32 5.44 13.98 -16.37
N VAL A 33 6.16 13.78 -17.46
CA VAL A 33 6.29 12.46 -18.11
C VAL A 33 7.51 11.68 -17.60
N TYR A 34 8.48 12.39 -17.05
CA TYR A 34 9.72 11.81 -16.54
C TYR A 34 10.35 12.75 -15.50
N GLU A 35 11.01 12.18 -14.50
CA GLU A 35 11.74 12.92 -13.47
C GLU A 35 13.09 12.24 -13.24
N ILE A 36 14.16 13.03 -13.20
CA ILE A 36 15.53 12.55 -12.94
C ILE A 36 16.29 13.61 -12.16
N GLU A 37 16.90 13.23 -11.03
CA GLU A 37 17.72 14.12 -10.20
C GLU A 37 17.03 15.46 -9.84
N GLY A 38 15.71 15.43 -9.61
CA GLY A 38 14.90 16.60 -9.30
C GLY A 38 14.55 17.49 -10.51
N LYS A 39 15.00 17.15 -11.72
CA LYS A 39 14.57 17.77 -12.97
C LYS A 39 13.32 17.07 -13.50
N LYS A 40 12.23 17.82 -13.68
CA LYS A 40 10.93 17.32 -14.17
C LYS A 40 10.70 17.69 -15.62
N PHE A 41 10.30 16.72 -16.43
CA PHE A 41 9.94 16.93 -17.83
C PHE A 41 8.44 17.15 -17.94
N GLU A 42 8.04 18.41 -17.80
CA GLU A 42 6.64 18.82 -17.71
C GLU A 42 5.94 18.87 -19.08
N LEU A 43 4.68 18.45 -19.11
CA LEU A 43 3.84 18.35 -20.29
C LEU A 43 2.41 18.78 -19.99
N GLU A 44 1.83 19.54 -20.90
CA GLU A 44 0.43 19.95 -20.87
C GLU A 44 -0.32 19.33 -22.06
N ILE A 45 -1.51 18.80 -21.79
CA ILE A 45 -2.36 18.07 -22.75
C ILE A 45 -3.72 18.73 -22.79
N LYS A 46 -4.14 19.18 -23.97
CA LYS A 46 -5.45 19.78 -24.21
C LYS A 46 -6.28 18.94 -25.17
N PHE A 47 -7.42 18.46 -24.70
CA PHE A 47 -8.39 17.72 -25.51
C PHE A 47 -9.32 18.70 -26.23
N GLU A 48 -9.31 18.68 -27.57
CA GLU A 48 -10.19 19.53 -28.38
C GLU A 48 -11.64 19.02 -28.41
N GLU A 49 -12.56 19.88 -28.85
CA GLU A 49 -13.98 19.54 -28.97
C GLU A 49 -14.23 18.33 -29.89
N ASN A 50 -13.35 18.04 -30.84
CA ASN A 50 -13.51 16.94 -31.80
C ASN A 50 -12.83 15.62 -31.36
N PHE A 51 -12.27 15.54 -30.16
CA PHE A 51 -11.66 14.32 -29.64
C PHE A 51 -12.71 13.18 -29.48
N PRO A 52 -12.39 11.93 -29.88
CA PRO A 52 -11.08 11.38 -30.29
C PRO A 52 -10.77 11.44 -31.79
N THR A 53 -11.59 12.10 -32.61
CA THR A 53 -11.36 12.21 -34.05
C THR A 53 -10.06 12.96 -34.36
N ASN A 54 -9.82 14.05 -33.64
CA ASN A 54 -8.53 14.75 -33.66
C ASN A 54 -7.68 14.30 -32.47
N PRO A 55 -6.35 14.23 -32.62
CA PRO A 55 -5.46 14.03 -31.49
C PRO A 55 -5.55 15.20 -30.50
N PRO A 56 -5.21 14.98 -29.22
CA PRO A 56 -5.08 16.10 -28.29
C PRO A 56 -3.89 16.98 -28.66
N HIS A 57 -3.93 18.23 -28.24
CA HIS A 57 -2.84 19.18 -28.41
C HIS A 57 -1.85 19.06 -27.24
N PHE A 58 -0.60 18.77 -27.58
CA PHE A 58 0.49 18.66 -26.62
C PHE A 58 1.31 19.96 -26.59
N ILE A 59 1.45 20.54 -25.41
CA ILE A 59 2.27 21.73 -25.15
C ILE A 59 3.49 21.29 -24.35
N TYR A 60 4.65 21.31 -24.99
CA TYR A 60 5.92 20.88 -24.42
C TYR A 60 6.57 22.03 -23.63
N GLN A 61 6.96 21.77 -22.39
CA GLN A 61 7.74 22.75 -21.62
C GLN A 61 9.20 22.81 -22.08
N LYS A 62 9.89 23.86 -21.65
CA LYS A 62 11.25 24.22 -22.07
C LYS A 62 12.22 23.03 -21.99
N ASP A 63 12.19 22.25 -20.91
CA ASP A 63 13.13 21.13 -20.72
C ASP A 63 12.96 20.00 -21.74
N ILE A 64 11.73 19.72 -22.18
CA ILE A 64 11.47 18.73 -23.24
C ILE A 64 12.00 19.26 -24.58
N ILE A 65 11.73 20.53 -24.88
CA ILE A 65 12.18 21.17 -26.13
C ILE A 65 13.71 21.25 -26.18
N GLU A 66 14.37 21.60 -25.08
CA GLU A 66 15.83 21.64 -25.00
C GLU A 66 16.47 20.26 -25.19
N THR A 67 15.83 19.22 -24.67
CA THR A 67 16.37 17.85 -24.71
C THR A 67 16.15 17.17 -26.05
N LEU A 68 14.98 17.37 -26.67
CA LEU A 68 14.59 16.68 -27.91
C LEU A 68 14.65 17.56 -29.16
N GLY A 69 14.74 18.88 -29.02
CA GLY A 69 14.62 19.82 -30.12
C GLY A 69 13.22 19.80 -30.72
N ASN A 70 13.12 19.42 -32.00
CA ASN A 70 11.84 19.32 -32.68
C ASN A 70 11.16 17.98 -32.34
N VAL A 71 10.18 18.01 -31.45
CA VAL A 71 9.48 16.82 -30.96
C VAL A 71 8.57 16.26 -32.06
N GLN A 72 8.99 15.14 -32.67
CA GLN A 72 8.16 14.36 -33.59
C GLN A 72 7.79 13.04 -32.93
N LEU A 73 6.50 12.78 -32.73
CA LEU A 73 5.97 11.55 -32.14
C LEU A 73 5.20 10.77 -33.21
N ASP A 74 5.63 9.54 -33.48
CA ASP A 74 5.08 8.70 -34.56
C ASP A 74 3.64 8.31 -34.27
N LYS A 75 3.32 8.03 -33.01
CA LYS A 75 1.96 7.72 -32.57
C LYS A 75 1.02 8.92 -32.68
N LEU A 76 1.53 10.13 -32.49
CA LEU A 76 0.75 11.36 -32.70
C LEU A 76 0.51 11.62 -34.19
N ARG A 77 1.52 11.37 -35.04
CA ARG A 77 1.42 11.55 -36.50
C ARG A 77 0.46 10.56 -37.15
N ASN A 78 0.41 9.34 -36.63
CA ASN A 78 -0.46 8.26 -37.12
C ASN A 78 -1.74 8.12 -36.29
N TRP A 79 -2.22 9.21 -35.70
CA TRP A 79 -3.39 9.20 -34.83
C TRP A 79 -4.64 8.68 -35.54
N THR A 80 -5.37 7.81 -34.84
CA THR A 80 -6.70 7.32 -35.21
C THR A 80 -7.65 7.45 -34.02
N GLN A 81 -8.97 7.36 -34.25
CA GLN A 81 -9.97 7.36 -33.16
C GLN A 81 -9.79 6.22 -32.14
N GLU A 82 -9.08 5.16 -32.52
CA GLU A 82 -8.78 4.01 -31.67
C GLU A 82 -7.46 4.19 -30.87
N SER A 83 -6.64 5.18 -31.23
CA SER A 83 -5.36 5.47 -30.58
C SER A 83 -5.55 5.94 -29.14
N TYR A 84 -4.56 5.70 -28.27
CA TYR A 84 -4.56 6.15 -26.88
C TYR A 84 -3.57 7.30 -26.67
N VAL A 85 -3.95 8.28 -25.85
CA VAL A 85 -3.06 9.41 -25.49
C VAL A 85 -1.89 8.91 -24.66
N PHE A 86 -2.16 7.94 -23.79
CA PHE A 86 -1.17 7.19 -23.02
C PHE A 86 -0.01 6.68 -23.88
N ASP A 87 -0.30 6.14 -25.07
CA ASP A 87 0.70 5.58 -25.95
C ASP A 87 1.69 6.63 -26.47
N ILE A 88 1.22 7.87 -26.68
CA ILE A 88 2.04 9.01 -27.11
C ILE A 88 2.96 9.45 -25.96
N ILE A 89 2.45 9.45 -24.72
CA ILE A 89 3.24 9.80 -23.53
C ILE A 89 4.34 8.78 -23.30
N ASP A 90 4.04 7.48 -23.44
CA ASP A 90 5.04 6.40 -23.38
C ASP A 90 6.16 6.60 -24.42
N GLU A 91 5.80 6.94 -25.66
CA GLU A 91 6.79 7.23 -26.71
C GLU A 91 7.66 8.46 -26.36
N LEU A 92 7.04 9.52 -25.83
CA LEU A 92 7.75 10.73 -25.41
C LEU A 92 8.74 10.42 -24.28
N LYS A 93 8.32 9.68 -23.25
CA LYS A 93 9.19 9.24 -22.15
C LYS A 93 10.39 8.46 -22.68
N MET A 94 10.17 7.49 -23.56
CA MET A 94 11.24 6.69 -24.16
C MET A 94 12.24 7.55 -24.94
N LYS A 95 11.76 8.56 -25.69
CA LYS A 95 12.63 9.51 -26.41
C LYS A 95 13.46 10.37 -25.46
N ILE A 96 12.86 10.89 -24.38
CA ILE A 96 13.58 11.65 -23.35
C ILE A 96 14.68 10.79 -22.73
N GLN A 97 14.35 9.57 -22.29
CA GLN A 97 15.33 8.66 -21.70
C GLN A 97 16.49 8.37 -22.66
N LYS A 98 16.20 8.10 -23.94
CA LYS A 98 17.23 7.85 -24.95
C LYS A 98 18.15 9.06 -25.16
N ALA A 99 17.59 10.27 -25.23
CA ALA A 99 18.38 11.49 -25.40
C ALA A 99 19.30 11.76 -24.19
N LEU A 100 18.81 11.52 -22.98
CA LEU A 100 19.61 11.66 -21.75
C LEU A 100 20.73 10.62 -21.66
N HIS A 101 20.46 9.37 -22.03
CA HIS A 101 21.49 8.33 -22.07
C HIS A 101 22.60 8.65 -23.09
N VAL A 102 22.25 9.09 -24.30
CA VAL A 102 23.24 9.48 -25.33
C VAL A 102 24.13 10.63 -24.85
N THR A 103 23.54 11.60 -24.13
CA THR A 103 24.30 12.74 -23.58
C THR A 103 25.28 12.30 -22.50
N LYS A 104 24.89 11.33 -21.66
CA LYS A 104 25.76 10.76 -20.63
C LYS A 104 26.94 10.00 -21.23
N THR A 105 26.72 9.23 -22.30
CA THR A 105 27.79 8.52 -23.02
C THR A 105 28.79 9.48 -23.68
N LEU A 106 28.32 10.58 -24.28
CA LEU A 106 29.19 11.60 -24.89
C LEU A 106 29.99 12.42 -23.86
N SER A 107 29.49 12.58 -22.63
CA SER A 107 30.25 13.22 -21.55
C SER A 107 31.30 12.30 -20.91
N GLU A 108 31.14 10.98 -21.04
CA GLU A 108 32.05 9.97 -20.48
C GLU A 108 33.06 9.42 -21.52
N GLU A 109 32.81 9.59 -22.84
CA GLU A 109 33.70 9.22 -23.95
C GLU A 109 34.91 10.17 -24.16
N ASN A 110 35.57 10.56 -23.07
CA ASN A 110 36.98 11.00 -23.10
C ASN A 110 37.93 9.95 -22.51
N ILE A 111 37.47 8.70 -22.31
CA ILE A 111 38.33 7.56 -21.95
C ILE A 111 37.86 6.31 -22.72
N GLU A 112 38.81 5.62 -23.37
CA GLU A 112 38.63 4.56 -24.36
C GLU A 112 37.71 3.39 -23.95
N ILE A 113 36.95 2.94 -24.96
CA ILE A 113 35.98 1.84 -24.97
C ILE A 113 36.65 0.47 -24.88
N LYS A 114 36.02 -0.45 -24.14
CA LYS A 114 36.04 -1.88 -24.47
C LYS A 114 34.65 -2.49 -24.24
N GLU A 115 34.04 -2.94 -25.34
CA GLU A 115 32.74 -3.60 -25.40
C GLU A 115 32.72 -4.95 -24.68
N VAL A 116 31.69 -5.20 -23.85
CA VAL A 116 31.17 -6.55 -23.57
C VAL A 116 29.64 -6.48 -23.50
N SER A 117 29.02 -7.44 -24.19
CA SER A 117 27.59 -7.65 -24.43
C SER A 117 26.76 -8.00 -23.20
N GLU A 118 25.49 -7.57 -23.28
CA GLU A 118 24.26 -7.90 -22.55
C GLU A 118 24.22 -9.18 -21.69
N ASN A 119 23.77 -9.00 -20.44
CA ASN A 119 22.62 -9.72 -19.87
C ASN A 119 22.33 -9.22 -18.44
N SER A 120 21.26 -8.44 -18.27
CA SER A 120 20.61 -8.27 -16.97
C SER A 120 19.11 -8.07 -17.17
N ASN A 121 18.36 -9.14 -16.96
CA ASN A 121 16.93 -9.08 -16.67
C ASN A 121 16.77 -8.51 -15.25
N ASP A 122 16.64 -7.19 -15.13
CA ASP A 122 16.07 -6.57 -13.93
C ASP A 122 14.58 -6.33 -14.19
N SER A 123 13.76 -7.21 -13.64
CA SER A 123 12.32 -7.00 -13.53
C SER A 123 12.09 -5.94 -12.45
N PHE A 124 12.01 -4.67 -12.85
CA PHE A 124 11.40 -3.64 -12.02
C PHE A 124 9.90 -3.95 -11.94
N GLU A 125 9.46 -4.41 -10.77
CA GLU A 125 8.04 -4.47 -10.43
C GLU A 125 7.45 -3.07 -10.60
N THR A 126 6.34 -3.02 -11.32
CA THR A 126 5.69 -1.78 -11.74
C THR A 126 4.73 -1.34 -10.63
N ASP A 127 4.98 -0.16 -10.06
CA ASP A 127 4.09 0.50 -9.10
C ASP A 127 2.75 0.82 -9.79
N LYS A 128 1.78 -0.07 -9.61
CA LYS A 128 0.41 0.11 -10.08
C LYS A 128 -0.35 0.93 -9.05
N TYR A 129 -0.71 2.15 -9.41
CA TYR A 129 -1.70 2.90 -8.64
C TYR A 129 -3.09 2.27 -8.90
N LEU A 130 -3.68 1.69 -7.86
CA LEU A 130 -5.09 1.32 -7.88
C LEU A 130 -5.88 2.54 -7.39
N THR A 131 -6.74 3.10 -8.23
CA THR A 131 -7.80 4.00 -7.76
C THR A 131 -8.69 3.24 -6.77
N PRO A 132 -9.07 3.82 -5.61
CA PRO A 132 -9.87 3.13 -4.61
C PRO A 132 -11.18 2.61 -5.21
N ASP A 133 -11.40 1.31 -5.06
CA ASP A 133 -12.67 0.67 -5.44
C ASP A 133 -13.71 0.97 -4.36
N LEU A 134 -14.59 1.92 -4.65
CA LEU A 134 -15.64 2.37 -3.73
C LEU A 134 -16.62 1.25 -3.32
N SER A 135 -16.64 0.12 -4.03
CA SER A 135 -17.47 -1.05 -3.69
C SER A 135 -16.90 -1.94 -2.59
N LYS A 136 -15.63 -1.72 -2.18
CA LYS A 136 -14.95 -2.50 -1.14
C LYS A 136 -15.06 -1.92 0.27
N TYR A 137 -15.67 -0.73 0.41
CA TYR A 137 -15.92 -0.15 1.72
C TYR A 137 -17.12 -0.83 2.38
N PRO A 138 -17.07 -1.07 3.71
CA PRO A 138 -18.16 -1.72 4.42
C PRO A 138 -19.43 -0.85 4.36
N SER A 139 -20.58 -1.48 4.13
CA SER A 139 -21.89 -0.83 4.21
C SER A 139 -22.40 -0.86 5.66
N ASP A 140 -22.84 0.30 6.18
CA ASP A 140 -23.29 0.46 7.57
C ASP A 140 -24.47 -0.45 7.97
N SER A 141 -25.21 -1.03 7.02
CA SER A 141 -26.31 -1.96 7.27
C SER A 141 -25.91 -3.29 7.92
N GLN A 142 -24.61 -3.64 7.98
CA GLN A 142 -24.12 -4.80 8.73
C GLN A 142 -23.83 -4.51 10.21
N TYR A 143 -23.86 -3.26 10.65
CA TYR A 143 -23.51 -2.88 12.04
C TYR A 143 -24.70 -2.91 13.01
N GLU A 144 -25.93 -2.84 12.51
CA GLU A 144 -27.14 -2.87 13.35
C GLU A 144 -27.57 -4.29 13.77
N GLU A 145 -27.11 -5.35 13.08
CA GLU A 145 -27.57 -6.73 13.33
C GLU A 145 -26.87 -7.41 14.53
N TYR A 146 -25.83 -6.77 15.10
CA TYR A 146 -25.05 -7.34 16.21
C TYR A 146 -25.45 -6.85 17.61
N LEU A 147 -26.53 -6.06 17.74
CA LEU A 147 -26.96 -5.51 19.03
C LEU A 147 -28.07 -6.29 19.76
N THR A 148 -28.46 -7.48 19.31
CA THR A 148 -29.45 -8.32 20.01
C THR A 148 -28.84 -9.64 20.50
N PRO A 149 -28.75 -9.86 21.83
CA PRO A 149 -28.38 -11.17 22.35
C PRO A 149 -29.58 -12.10 22.30
N SER A 150 -29.49 -13.15 21.49
CA SER A 150 -30.40 -14.29 21.59
C SER A 150 -29.61 -15.59 21.69
N ASP A 151 -29.45 -16.05 22.93
CA ASP A 151 -29.18 -17.45 23.23
C ASP A 151 -30.42 -18.30 22.93
N SER A 152 -30.23 -19.44 22.26
CA SER A 152 -30.67 -20.74 22.79
C SER A 152 -30.21 -21.91 21.89
N THR A 153 -29.36 -22.75 22.48
CA THR A 153 -29.30 -24.22 22.40
C THR A 153 -30.10 -24.95 21.31
N ASN A 154 -29.40 -25.79 20.53
CA ASN A 154 -29.73 -27.23 20.51
C ASN A 154 -28.63 -28.14 19.94
N ASN A 155 -28.65 -29.37 20.48
CA ASN A 155 -27.69 -30.47 20.43
C ASN A 155 -27.57 -31.25 19.10
N SER A 156 -26.49 -32.04 19.06
CA SER A 156 -26.34 -33.38 18.45
C SER A 156 -26.10 -33.48 16.95
N PHE A 157 -24.99 -34.14 16.56
CA PHE A 157 -25.03 -35.57 16.19
C PHE A 157 -23.62 -36.19 16.06
N ASN A 158 -23.47 -37.37 16.67
CA ASN A 158 -22.37 -38.32 16.52
C ASN A 158 -22.41 -39.02 15.16
N GLY A 159 -21.25 -39.52 14.72
CA GLY A 159 -21.17 -40.53 13.66
C GLY A 159 -19.75 -41.09 13.47
N GLU A 160 -19.32 -41.99 14.36
CA GLU A 160 -18.27 -42.99 14.04
C GLU A 160 -18.80 -44.00 13.02
N GLN A 161 -17.96 -44.46 12.08
CA GLN A 161 -17.87 -45.89 11.69
C GLN A 161 -16.65 -46.20 10.78
N THR A 162 -15.67 -46.87 11.38
CA THR A 162 -15.00 -48.14 10.99
C THR A 162 -14.87 -48.60 9.51
N VAL A 163 -13.60 -48.84 9.15
CA VAL A 163 -12.99 -50.10 8.60
C VAL A 163 -13.40 -50.59 7.20
N LYS A 164 -12.40 -50.73 6.31
CA LYS A 164 -12.05 -52.03 5.69
C LYS A 164 -10.68 -52.07 5.01
N SER A 165 -9.97 -53.13 5.35
CA SER A 165 -8.71 -53.67 4.81
C SER A 165 -8.94 -54.51 3.55
N SER A 166 -7.93 -54.58 2.67
CA SER A 166 -7.60 -55.81 1.93
C SER A 166 -6.19 -55.75 1.36
N LEU A 167 -5.37 -56.74 1.74
CA LEU A 167 -4.15 -57.18 1.07
C LEU A 167 -4.48 -57.69 -0.35
N GLU A 168 -3.51 -57.62 -1.26
CA GLU A 168 -2.94 -58.79 -1.95
C GLU A 168 -1.72 -58.39 -2.82
N ASP A 169 -0.58 -59.01 -2.51
CA ASP A 169 0.59 -59.18 -3.39
C ASP A 169 0.36 -60.45 -4.25
N PRO A 170 0.99 -60.58 -5.44
CA PRO A 170 2.19 -61.40 -5.45
C PRO A 170 3.30 -61.02 -6.46
N GLN A 171 4.51 -61.36 -6.01
CA GLN A 171 5.82 -61.46 -6.64
C GLN A 171 5.86 -61.89 -8.13
N GLN A 172 6.85 -61.36 -8.86
CA GLN A 172 7.72 -62.22 -9.69
C GLN A 172 9.11 -61.60 -9.97
N SER A 173 10.10 -62.47 -9.81
CA SER A 173 11.55 -62.38 -9.90
C SER A 173 12.12 -62.12 -11.30
N PHE A 174 13.32 -61.53 -11.40
CA PHE A 174 14.38 -61.99 -12.31
C PHE A 174 15.79 -61.63 -11.78
N GLU A 175 16.72 -62.57 -11.97
CA GLU A 175 18.09 -62.60 -11.50
C GLU A 175 19.07 -61.72 -12.32
N SER A 176 20.04 -61.15 -11.59
CA SER A 176 21.48 -61.08 -11.86
C SER A 176 22.01 -60.76 -13.27
N SER A 177 22.66 -59.59 -13.40
CA SER A 177 24.03 -59.55 -13.95
C SER A 177 24.78 -58.29 -13.50
N SER A 178 26.05 -58.51 -13.19
CA SER A 178 27.09 -57.58 -12.75
C SER A 178 27.36 -56.44 -13.73
N ASN A 179 27.64 -55.24 -13.22
CA ASN A 179 28.80 -54.44 -13.61
C ASN A 179 29.10 -53.33 -12.59
N THR A 180 30.36 -53.28 -12.21
CA THR A 180 31.03 -52.44 -11.21
C THR A 180 30.90 -50.94 -11.53
N PRO A 181 30.53 -50.06 -10.58
CA PRO A 181 30.74 -48.63 -10.71
C PRO A 181 32.13 -48.23 -10.14
N PRO A 182 32.78 -47.20 -10.71
CA PRO A 182 34.10 -46.75 -10.26
C PRO A 182 34.00 -46.05 -8.91
N LYS A 183 34.99 -46.30 -8.04
CA LYS A 183 35.17 -45.55 -6.78
C LYS A 183 35.28 -44.05 -7.08
N PRO A 184 34.52 -43.18 -6.41
CA PRO A 184 34.86 -41.78 -6.37
C PRO A 184 36.12 -41.62 -5.52
N ILE A 185 37.07 -40.90 -6.09
CA ILE A 185 38.30 -40.45 -5.47
C ILE A 185 37.93 -39.62 -4.24
N GLN A 186 38.11 -40.18 -3.04
CA GLN A 186 38.28 -39.38 -1.83
C GLN A 186 39.67 -38.76 -1.91
N GLU A 187 39.76 -37.54 -2.43
CA GLU A 187 40.87 -36.65 -2.10
C GLU A 187 40.70 -36.24 -0.64
N SER A 188 41.31 -37.05 0.23
CA SER A 188 41.57 -36.71 1.62
C SER A 188 42.55 -35.54 1.66
N PHE A 189 42.03 -34.32 1.57
CA PHE A 189 42.66 -33.14 2.17
C PHE A 189 42.39 -33.18 3.68
N PHE A 190 43.06 -34.09 4.38
CA PHE A 190 43.28 -33.95 5.81
C PHE A 190 44.69 -33.38 5.99
N GLU A 191 44.80 -32.06 5.84
CA GLU A 191 45.90 -31.35 6.47
C GLU A 191 45.73 -31.46 7.98
N GLU A 192 46.79 -31.91 8.64
CA GLU A 192 46.93 -31.96 10.09
C GLU A 192 46.79 -30.54 10.68
N ASN A 193 45.60 -30.17 11.15
CA ASN A 193 45.43 -28.98 11.99
C ASN A 193 44.38 -29.25 13.08
N SER A 194 44.83 -29.16 14.33
CA SER A 194 44.06 -29.15 15.59
C SER A 194 42.89 -30.14 15.69
N GLN A 195 43.10 -31.26 16.40
CA GLN A 195 42.02 -32.19 16.77
C GLN A 195 40.90 -31.47 17.53
N MET A 196 39.87 -31.05 16.78
CA MET A 196 38.64 -30.53 17.32
C MET A 196 37.99 -31.61 18.21
N SER A 197 37.58 -31.23 19.42
CA SER A 197 37.03 -32.20 20.36
C SER A 197 35.76 -32.85 19.81
N VAL A 198 35.53 -34.13 20.13
CA VAL A 198 34.36 -34.90 19.66
C VAL A 198 33.05 -34.18 19.99
N SER A 199 32.96 -33.53 21.16
CA SER A 199 31.79 -32.74 21.56
C SER A 199 31.54 -31.54 20.65
N LEU A 200 32.58 -30.79 20.26
CA LEU A 200 32.40 -29.64 19.37
C LEU A 200 32.02 -30.07 17.95
N ASN A 201 32.61 -31.16 17.44
CA ASN A 201 32.20 -31.76 16.17
C ASN A 201 30.75 -32.26 16.19
N THR A 202 30.30 -32.78 17.34
CA THR A 202 28.90 -33.21 17.49
C THR A 202 27.96 -32.01 17.40
N GLU A 203 28.23 -30.92 18.12
CA GLU A 203 27.41 -29.71 18.06
C GLU A 203 27.41 -29.08 16.65
N LEU A 204 28.57 -28.96 16.00
CA LEU A 204 28.62 -28.49 14.60
C LEU A 204 27.81 -29.37 13.67
N GLY A 205 27.88 -30.69 13.83
CA GLY A 205 27.12 -31.64 13.02
C GLY A 205 25.61 -31.47 13.20
N LEU A 206 25.14 -31.21 14.43
CA LEU A 206 23.73 -30.93 14.72
C LEU A 206 23.30 -29.59 14.11
N ILE A 207 24.11 -28.54 14.24
CA ILE A 207 23.81 -27.24 13.64
C ILE A 207 23.75 -27.38 12.11
N GLN A 208 24.70 -28.09 11.49
CA GLN A 208 24.74 -28.30 10.04
C GLN A 208 23.52 -29.05 9.48
N GLN A 209 22.89 -29.91 10.29
CA GLN A 209 21.70 -30.66 9.89
C GLN A 209 20.46 -29.78 9.74
N GLU A 210 20.41 -28.67 10.48
CA GLU A 210 19.20 -27.85 10.61
C GLU A 210 19.36 -26.42 10.10
N TYR A 211 20.57 -25.86 10.20
CA TYR A 211 20.87 -24.47 9.88
C TYR A 211 22.08 -24.35 8.95
N ALA A 212 22.03 -23.36 8.07
CA ALA A 212 23.22 -22.90 7.37
C ALA A 212 24.10 -22.11 8.35
N TYR A 213 25.42 -22.28 8.25
CA TYR A 213 26.37 -21.49 9.03
C TYR A 213 27.68 -21.26 8.28
N ASP A 214 28.37 -20.19 8.65
CA ASP A 214 29.74 -19.90 8.23
C ASP A 214 30.67 -19.86 9.45
N GLN A 215 31.91 -20.32 9.29
CA GLN A 215 32.92 -20.22 10.34
C GLN A 215 33.48 -18.79 10.43
N ILE A 216 33.59 -18.27 11.65
CA ILE A 216 34.16 -16.94 11.93
C ILE A 216 35.58 -17.13 12.45
N GLY A 217 36.56 -16.75 11.63
CA GLY A 217 37.97 -16.77 12.02
C GLY A 217 38.56 -18.17 12.17
N GLU A 218 39.62 -18.29 12.98
CA GLU A 218 40.43 -19.51 13.07
C GLU A 218 39.86 -20.55 14.04
N LYS A 219 38.94 -20.16 14.94
CA LYS A 219 38.36 -21.11 15.91
C LYS A 219 37.22 -21.89 15.24
N PRO A 220 37.23 -23.22 15.28
CA PRO A 220 36.22 -24.02 14.58
C PRO A 220 34.83 -23.98 15.22
N ALA A 221 34.70 -23.50 16.46
CA ALA A 221 33.43 -23.40 17.18
C ALA A 221 32.93 -21.95 17.33
N GLU A 222 33.51 -21.03 16.55
CA GLU A 222 33.06 -19.64 16.41
C GLU A 222 32.42 -19.51 15.03
N ILE A 223 31.10 -19.39 14.96
CA ILE A 223 30.32 -19.49 13.72
C ILE A 223 29.22 -18.43 13.64
N ASN A 224 28.81 -18.06 12.42
CA ASN A 224 27.62 -17.30 12.12
C ASN A 224 26.54 -18.27 11.66
N VAL A 225 25.43 -18.36 12.39
CA VAL A 225 24.28 -19.20 12.05
C VAL A 225 23.22 -18.35 11.36
N TYR A 226 22.70 -18.83 10.23
CA TYR A 226 21.65 -18.16 9.47
C TYR A 226 20.28 -18.74 9.84
N ILE A 227 19.46 -17.95 10.52
CA ILE A 227 18.08 -18.29 10.88
C ILE A 227 17.12 -17.57 9.95
N THR A 228 16.53 -18.32 9.01
CA THR A 228 15.57 -17.78 8.03
C THR A 228 14.15 -17.99 8.55
N ILE A 229 13.48 -16.91 8.96
CA ILE A 229 12.11 -16.98 9.49
C ILE A 229 11.08 -16.89 8.35
N THR A 230 11.39 -16.08 7.34
CA THR A 230 10.53 -15.88 6.17
C THR A 230 11.36 -15.88 4.89
N LEU A 231 10.70 -15.85 3.73
CA LEU A 231 11.41 -15.86 2.43
C LEU A 231 12.33 -14.64 2.23
N THR A 232 12.05 -13.56 2.95
CA THR A 232 12.74 -12.26 2.80
C THR A 232 13.57 -11.91 4.04
N LYS A 233 13.39 -12.60 5.17
CA LYS A 233 14.05 -12.26 6.44
C LYS A 233 14.88 -13.40 7.01
N THR A 234 16.20 -13.18 6.98
CA THR A 234 17.21 -14.03 7.61
C THR A 234 17.98 -13.24 8.66
N PHE A 235 18.14 -13.81 9.85
CA PHE A 235 18.94 -13.27 10.94
C PHE A 235 20.27 -14.01 11.02
N ILE A 236 21.37 -13.26 11.21
CA ILE A 236 22.71 -13.81 11.38
C ILE A 236 23.05 -13.78 12.86
N ILE A 237 23.18 -14.96 13.47
CA ILE A 237 23.45 -15.12 14.89
C ILE A 237 24.88 -15.62 15.08
N GLY A 238 25.73 -14.81 15.69
CA GLY A 238 27.10 -15.24 16.03
C GLY A 238 27.08 -16.15 17.24
N VAL A 239 27.76 -17.29 17.18
CA VAL A 239 27.82 -18.27 18.26
C VAL A 239 29.28 -18.68 18.48
N ASP A 240 29.79 -18.48 19.70
CA ASP A 240 31.06 -19.05 20.17
C ASP A 240 30.76 -20.10 21.25
N PHE A 241 30.96 -21.36 20.89
CA PHE A 241 30.83 -22.50 21.79
C PHE A 241 32.16 -23.26 21.95
N THR A 242 33.31 -22.61 21.72
CA THR A 242 34.66 -23.19 21.87
C THR A 242 34.88 -23.87 23.23
N ASN A 243 34.20 -23.38 24.27
CA ASN A 243 34.31 -23.88 25.63
C ASN A 243 33.23 -24.90 26.03
N TYR A 244 32.45 -25.46 25.09
CA TYR A 244 31.41 -26.44 25.37
C TYR A 244 31.97 -27.63 26.21
N PRO A 245 31.32 -28.04 27.31
CA PRO A 245 29.92 -27.79 27.69
C PRO A 245 29.67 -26.54 28.58
N LYS A 246 30.66 -25.63 28.72
CA LYS A 246 30.40 -24.33 29.37
C LYS A 246 29.40 -23.52 28.55
N LYS A 247 28.78 -22.53 29.21
CA LYS A 247 27.77 -21.66 28.59
C LYS A 247 28.35 -21.02 27.31
N PRO A 248 27.71 -21.23 26.14
CA PRO A 248 28.12 -20.59 24.89
C PRO A 248 27.88 -19.07 24.93
N VAL A 249 28.60 -18.34 24.09
CA VAL A 249 28.43 -16.90 23.91
C VAL A 249 27.70 -16.66 22.61
N PHE A 250 26.56 -15.97 22.68
CA PHE A 250 25.80 -15.58 21.51
C PHE A 250 25.92 -14.07 21.27
N GLN A 251 26.08 -13.70 20.00
CA GLN A 251 26.06 -12.34 19.49
C GLN A 251 24.79 -12.19 18.64
N PHE A 252 23.89 -11.34 19.11
CA PHE A 252 22.62 -11.08 18.44
C PHE A 252 22.69 -9.76 17.67
N PRO A 253 22.10 -9.69 16.48
CA PRO A 253 21.98 -8.41 15.77
C PRO A 253 21.12 -7.45 16.59
N GLN A 254 21.34 -6.15 16.41
CA GLN A 254 20.61 -5.11 17.14
C GLN A 254 19.09 -5.22 16.92
N GLU A 255 18.68 -5.61 15.71
CA GLU A 255 17.28 -5.84 15.35
C GLU A 255 16.59 -6.85 16.28
N VAL A 256 17.21 -8.02 16.50
CA VAL A 256 16.67 -9.06 17.40
C VAL A 256 16.63 -8.55 18.85
N THR A 257 17.64 -7.78 19.26
CA THR A 257 17.74 -7.25 20.62
C THR A 257 16.69 -6.16 20.90
N LYS A 258 16.35 -5.34 19.91
CA LYS A 258 15.28 -4.33 20.02
C LYS A 258 13.93 -5.01 20.29
N LEU A 259 13.70 -6.17 19.68
CA LEU A 259 12.40 -6.86 19.70
C LEU A 259 12.22 -7.78 20.90
N LEU A 260 13.20 -8.66 21.13
CA LEU A 260 13.12 -9.67 22.20
C LEU A 260 13.71 -9.17 23.52
N GLY A 261 14.16 -7.90 23.56
CA GLY A 261 15.01 -7.38 24.63
C GLY A 261 16.38 -8.05 24.60
N ASP A 262 16.99 -8.28 25.76
CA ASP A 262 18.27 -8.98 25.85
C ASP A 262 18.07 -10.50 25.70
N PRO A 263 18.45 -11.13 24.56
CA PRO A 263 18.19 -12.55 24.33
C PRO A 263 18.99 -13.46 25.27
N GLN A 264 20.06 -12.96 25.89
CA GLN A 264 20.77 -13.71 26.93
C GLN A 264 19.96 -13.85 28.22
N LYS A 265 18.97 -12.98 28.43
CA LYS A 265 18.06 -13.00 29.59
C LYS A 265 16.68 -13.58 29.27
N SER A 266 16.17 -13.36 28.05
CA SER A 266 14.84 -13.82 27.67
C SER A 266 14.81 -15.30 27.30
N LEU A 267 15.83 -15.84 26.61
CA LEU A 267 15.91 -17.26 26.27
C LEU A 267 16.09 -18.13 27.53
N ASN A 268 15.14 -19.02 27.79
CA ASN A 268 15.09 -19.84 29.00
C ASN A 268 16.27 -20.81 29.07
N ILE A 269 16.67 -21.39 27.92
CA ILE A 269 17.79 -22.34 27.86
C ILE A 269 19.09 -21.64 28.26
N LEU A 270 19.36 -20.43 27.74
CA LEU A 270 20.54 -19.65 28.12
C LEU A 270 20.50 -19.18 29.58
N ARG A 271 19.32 -18.84 30.10
CA ARG A 271 19.14 -18.40 31.49
C ARG A 271 19.38 -19.53 32.49
N THR A 272 18.97 -20.75 32.16
CA THR A 272 19.01 -21.93 33.05
C THR A 272 20.16 -22.89 32.73
N TRP A 273 21.14 -22.45 31.94
CA TRP A 273 22.24 -23.28 31.45
C TRP A 273 22.97 -24.03 32.57
N ASN A 274 23.09 -25.35 32.42
CA ASN A 274 23.79 -26.21 33.37
C ASN A 274 24.95 -26.96 32.68
N PRO A 275 26.23 -26.62 32.95
CA PRO A 275 27.38 -27.29 32.34
C PRO A 275 27.50 -28.79 32.65
N LYS A 276 26.80 -29.31 33.67
CA LYS A 276 26.79 -30.74 34.02
C LYS A 276 25.81 -31.55 33.18
N LYS A 277 24.81 -30.89 32.60
CA LYS A 277 23.81 -31.46 31.70
C LYS A 277 23.48 -30.38 30.66
N PRO A 278 24.45 -30.04 29.78
CA PRO A 278 24.26 -29.00 28.78
C PRO A 278 23.17 -29.46 27.80
N LEU A 279 22.36 -28.51 27.35
CA LEU A 279 21.50 -28.73 26.20
C LEU A 279 22.32 -28.52 24.92
N HIS A 280 21.81 -29.00 23.78
CA HIS A 280 22.49 -28.78 22.50
C HIS A 280 22.36 -27.31 22.07
N ILE A 281 23.33 -26.82 21.31
CA ILE A 281 23.31 -25.44 20.78
C ILE A 281 22.08 -25.24 19.88
N VAL A 282 21.69 -26.28 19.13
CA VAL A 282 20.50 -26.29 18.27
C VAL A 282 19.20 -26.01 19.03
N GLU A 283 19.08 -26.46 20.28
CA GLU A 283 17.88 -26.22 21.09
C GLU A 283 17.73 -24.74 21.46
N ILE A 284 18.85 -24.01 21.64
CA ILE A 284 18.83 -22.56 21.84
C ILE A 284 18.36 -21.85 20.56
N LEU A 285 18.81 -22.33 19.40
CA LEU A 285 18.42 -21.80 18.10
C LEU A 285 16.92 -22.05 17.84
N HIS A 286 16.39 -23.22 18.20
CA HIS A 286 14.94 -23.51 18.14
C HIS A 286 14.12 -22.59 19.04
N GLU A 287 14.57 -22.35 20.27
CA GLU A 287 13.89 -21.42 21.18
C GLU A 287 13.85 -20.00 20.57
N LEU A 288 14.98 -19.54 20.04
CA LEU A 288 15.07 -18.24 19.37
C LEU A 288 14.18 -18.15 18.11
N GLU A 289 14.20 -19.19 17.27
CA GLU A 289 13.37 -19.26 16.07
C GLU A 289 11.89 -19.20 16.41
N LYS A 290 11.46 -19.93 17.44
CA LYS A 290 10.10 -19.91 17.95
C LYS A 290 9.70 -18.50 18.41
N ASP A 291 10.58 -17.81 19.13
CA ASP A 291 10.33 -16.45 19.60
C ASP A 291 10.32 -15.42 18.46
N LEU A 292 11.01 -15.70 17.34
CA LEU A 292 11.01 -14.87 16.13
C LEU A 292 9.85 -15.19 15.16
N TYR A 293 9.17 -16.33 15.33
CA TYR A 293 8.17 -16.81 14.36
C TYR A 293 6.98 -15.85 14.16
N PHE A 294 6.66 -14.98 15.13
CA PHE A 294 5.60 -13.98 15.00
C PHE A 294 5.81 -13.03 13.79
N PHE A 295 7.05 -12.89 13.29
CA PHE A 295 7.34 -12.14 12.07
C PHE A 295 6.57 -12.60 10.85
N LYS A 296 6.30 -13.91 10.78
CA LYS A 296 5.50 -14.45 9.68
C LYS A 296 4.08 -13.89 9.68
N GLU A 297 3.52 -13.64 10.85
CA GLU A 297 2.19 -13.03 11.00
C GLU A 297 2.24 -11.54 10.63
N ILE A 298 3.30 -10.83 11.02
CA ILE A 298 3.55 -9.43 10.64
C ILE A 298 3.71 -9.29 9.12
N GLU A 299 4.51 -10.13 8.47
CA GLU A 299 4.69 -10.09 7.01
C GLU A 299 3.38 -10.38 6.26
N LEU A 300 2.52 -11.26 6.80
CA LEU A 300 1.20 -11.48 6.24
C LEU A 300 0.34 -10.22 6.31
N GLN A 301 0.33 -9.52 7.45
CA GLN A 301 -0.39 -8.25 7.60
C GLN A 301 0.17 -7.17 6.68
N PHE A 302 1.50 -7.07 6.56
CA PHE A 302 2.16 -6.17 5.61
C PHE A 302 1.69 -6.45 4.19
N LYS A 303 1.71 -7.72 3.77
CA LYS A 303 1.27 -8.11 2.43
C LYS A 303 -0.16 -7.68 2.11
N GLU A 304 -1.07 -7.71 3.09
CA GLU A 304 -2.43 -7.20 2.91
C GLU A 304 -2.44 -5.68 2.70
N ILE A 305 -1.69 -4.92 3.50
CA ILE A 305 -1.56 -3.46 3.35
C ILE A 305 -0.93 -3.10 2.00
N THR A 306 0.20 -3.70 1.67
CA THR A 306 0.94 -3.41 0.44
C THR A 306 0.22 -3.90 -0.82
N GLY A 307 -0.77 -4.79 -0.66
CA GLY A 307 -1.66 -5.21 -1.75
C GLY A 307 -2.64 -4.11 -2.18
N GLU A 308 -2.83 -3.08 -1.35
CA GLU A 308 -3.82 -2.00 -1.57
C GLU A 308 -3.19 -0.61 -1.56
N TYR A 309 -2.12 -0.42 -0.81
CA TYR A 309 -1.50 0.88 -0.58
C TYR A 309 -0.03 0.88 -0.96
N GLN A 310 0.45 2.05 -1.37
CA GLN A 310 1.89 2.29 -1.49
C GLN A 310 2.52 2.40 -0.12
N TYR A 311 3.79 2.00 -0.03
CA TYR A 311 4.49 1.98 1.24
C TYR A 311 5.99 2.23 1.09
N GLU A 312 6.59 2.70 2.18
CA GLU A 312 8.02 2.79 2.41
C GLU A 312 8.35 1.99 3.69
N THR A 313 9.45 1.24 3.67
CA THR A 313 9.93 0.57 4.89
C THR A 313 10.56 1.59 5.83
N VAL A 314 10.25 1.48 7.12
CA VAL A 314 10.88 2.34 8.13
C VAL A 314 12.24 1.72 8.48
N SER A 315 13.33 2.37 8.08
CA SER A 315 14.68 1.78 8.10
C SER A 315 15.13 1.20 9.46
N ASP A 316 14.59 1.72 10.56
CA ASP A 316 14.97 1.32 11.92
C ASP A 316 13.99 0.35 12.60
N SER A 317 12.93 -0.06 11.92
CA SER A 317 11.89 -0.95 12.45
C SER A 317 11.61 -2.13 11.51
N LEU A 318 11.45 -3.31 12.09
CA LEU A 318 11.03 -4.51 11.37
C LEU A 318 9.51 -4.72 11.37
N THR A 319 8.80 -3.94 12.18
CA THR A 319 7.37 -4.07 12.41
C THR A 319 6.60 -2.83 11.95
N ALA A 320 7.30 -1.80 11.46
CA ALA A 320 6.68 -0.57 10.98
C ALA A 320 6.76 -0.38 9.46
N LEU A 321 5.67 0.12 8.89
CA LEU A 321 5.56 0.60 7.51
C LEU A 321 5.08 2.04 7.50
N ARG A 322 5.59 2.82 6.56
CA ARG A 322 5.02 4.12 6.21
C ARG A 322 4.10 3.92 5.02
N VAL A 323 2.81 4.13 5.22
CA VAL A 323 1.77 3.92 4.19
C VAL A 323 1.40 5.26 3.57
N SER A 324 1.35 5.30 2.24
CA SER A 324 0.94 6.46 1.45
C SER A 324 -0.52 6.31 0.99
N ILE A 325 -1.35 7.29 1.33
CA ILE A 325 -2.76 7.39 0.96
C ILE A 325 -2.91 8.55 -0.02
N LEU A 326 -3.31 8.23 -1.25
CA LEU A 326 -3.60 9.22 -2.28
C LEU A 326 -5.10 9.54 -2.28
N THR A 327 -5.42 10.82 -2.19
CA THR A 327 -6.81 11.28 -2.12
C THR A 327 -7.41 11.68 -3.45
N TYR A 328 -8.73 11.90 -3.48
CA TYR A 328 -9.45 12.44 -4.65
C TYR A 328 -8.85 13.75 -5.21
N GLY A 329 -8.26 14.59 -4.36
CA GLY A 329 -7.56 15.82 -4.77
C GLY A 329 -6.13 15.60 -5.27
N PHE A 330 -5.71 14.34 -5.49
CA PHE A 330 -4.33 13.94 -5.77
C PHE A 330 -3.32 14.39 -4.71
N LYS A 331 -3.80 14.65 -3.50
CA LYS A 331 -2.93 14.94 -2.35
C LYS A 331 -2.57 13.63 -1.67
N GLU A 332 -1.28 13.43 -1.48
CA GLU A 332 -0.72 12.29 -0.78
C GLU A 332 -0.59 12.60 0.72
N TYR A 333 -1.09 11.70 1.55
CA TYR A 333 -0.88 11.71 2.99
C TYR A 333 -0.10 10.47 3.40
N LYS A 334 0.83 10.62 4.34
CA LYS A 334 1.63 9.51 4.87
C LYS A 334 1.23 9.23 6.32
N LEU A 335 1.13 7.96 6.67
CA LEU A 335 0.90 7.50 8.04
C LEU A 335 1.85 6.34 8.37
N ASP A 336 2.34 6.30 9.61
CA ASP A 336 3.24 5.24 10.06
C ASP A 336 2.40 4.19 10.83
N VAL A 337 2.44 2.94 10.37
CA VAL A 337 1.76 1.77 10.96
C VAL A 337 2.82 0.89 11.60
N ASP A 338 2.76 0.66 12.91
CA ASP A 338 3.65 -0.25 13.62
C ASP A 338 2.88 -1.44 14.22
N LEU A 339 3.39 -2.64 13.93
CA LEU A 339 2.85 -3.94 14.33
C LEU A 339 3.61 -4.60 15.48
N GLU A 340 4.45 -3.86 16.21
CA GLU A 340 5.16 -4.37 17.39
C GLU A 340 4.21 -5.00 18.42
N THR A 341 2.98 -4.51 18.52
CA THR A 341 1.96 -4.97 19.46
C THR A 341 1.10 -6.14 18.96
N TYR A 342 1.28 -6.59 17.71
CA TYR A 342 0.46 -7.65 17.12
C TYR A 342 0.52 -8.94 17.96
N PRO A 343 -0.62 -9.62 18.23
CA PRO A 343 -1.93 -9.53 17.59
C PRO A 343 -2.88 -8.45 18.14
N LYS A 344 -2.42 -7.56 19.03
CA LYS A 344 -3.22 -6.43 19.51
C LYS A 344 -3.31 -5.33 18.43
N PRO A 345 -4.17 -4.31 18.62
CA PRO A 345 -4.26 -3.22 17.66
C PRO A 345 -2.89 -2.58 17.34
N PRO A 346 -2.67 -2.17 16.08
CA PRO A 346 -1.43 -1.55 15.66
C PRO A 346 -1.21 -0.21 16.37
N ILE A 347 0.01 0.30 16.36
CA ILE A 347 0.29 1.69 16.73
C ILE A 347 0.27 2.50 15.43
N ILE A 348 -0.66 3.45 15.33
CA ILE A 348 -0.76 4.33 14.15
C ILE A 348 -0.31 5.73 14.55
N ASN A 349 0.68 6.26 13.83
CA ASN A 349 1.15 7.62 13.99
C ASN A 349 0.78 8.45 12.76
N CYS A 350 -0.03 9.47 12.98
CA CYS A 350 -0.46 10.43 11.98
C CYS A 350 0.26 11.77 12.17
N SER A 351 0.48 12.50 11.07
CA SER A 351 0.90 13.90 11.17
C SER A 351 -0.20 14.75 11.83
N SER A 352 0.14 15.91 12.40
CA SER A 352 -0.85 16.80 13.01
C SER A 352 -1.91 17.27 12.01
N GLU A 353 -1.52 17.48 10.75
CA GLU A 353 -2.42 17.82 9.65
C GLU A 353 -3.42 16.69 9.39
N LEU A 354 -2.93 15.45 9.33
CA LEU A 354 -3.77 14.28 9.09
C LEU A 354 -4.74 14.03 10.25
N GLN A 355 -4.28 14.22 11.48
CA GLN A 355 -5.13 14.09 12.67
C GLN A 355 -6.25 15.13 12.69
N GLN A 356 -5.96 16.37 12.28
CA GLN A 356 -6.98 17.42 12.13
C GLN A 356 -7.97 17.09 11.01
N LEU A 357 -7.48 16.54 9.90
CA LEU A 357 -8.33 16.14 8.78
C LEU A 357 -9.28 15.00 9.17
N ILE A 358 -8.80 13.98 9.88
CA ILE A 358 -9.63 12.83 10.33
C ILE A 358 -10.65 13.28 11.38
N ASN A 359 -10.27 14.22 12.25
CA ASN A 359 -11.09 14.81 13.30
C ASN A 359 -11.71 13.79 14.29
N ILE A 360 -11.12 12.60 14.41
CA ILE A 360 -11.51 11.53 15.33
C ILE A 360 -10.23 10.89 15.88
N PRO A 361 -10.13 10.60 17.19
CA PRO A 361 -9.01 9.83 17.73
C PRO A 361 -8.94 8.45 17.09
N ILE A 362 -7.74 7.98 16.73
CA ILE A 362 -7.57 6.68 16.05
C ILE A 362 -8.11 5.52 16.90
N THR A 363 -8.00 5.62 18.22
CA THR A 363 -8.54 4.64 19.17
C THR A 363 -10.07 4.57 19.17
N GLU A 364 -10.74 5.55 18.58
CA GLU A 364 -12.19 5.59 18.47
C GLU A 364 -12.74 5.05 17.15
N LEU A 365 -11.86 4.70 16.20
CA LEU A 365 -12.23 4.04 14.95
C LEU A 365 -12.92 2.69 15.22
N ALA A 366 -13.87 2.33 14.38
CA ALA A 366 -14.66 1.10 14.55
C ALA A 366 -13.78 -0.16 14.44
N SER A 367 -12.85 -0.17 13.48
CA SER A 367 -11.83 -1.21 13.30
C SER A 367 -10.93 -1.38 14.53
N PHE A 368 -10.67 -0.30 15.28
CA PHE A 368 -9.92 -0.32 16.53
C PHE A 368 -10.76 -0.77 17.73
N LYS A 369 -11.96 -0.21 17.90
CA LYS A 369 -12.86 -0.53 19.02
C LYS A 369 -13.30 -1.98 19.03
N ASN A 370 -13.53 -2.52 17.83
CA ASN A 370 -14.00 -3.90 17.64
C ASN A 370 -12.85 -4.86 17.32
N TRP A 371 -11.62 -4.54 17.74
CA TRP A 371 -10.47 -5.37 17.48
C TRP A 371 -10.57 -6.72 18.20
N ILE A 372 -10.40 -7.80 17.46
CA ILE A 372 -10.35 -9.17 17.96
C ILE A 372 -8.98 -9.75 17.60
N ASP A 373 -8.19 -10.05 18.63
CA ASP A 373 -6.85 -10.63 18.47
C ASP A 373 -6.86 -11.79 17.46
N THR A 374 -5.92 -11.78 16.52
CA THR A 374 -5.73 -12.76 15.43
C THR A 374 -6.83 -12.86 14.36
N LYS A 375 -7.99 -12.23 14.55
CA LYS A 375 -9.07 -12.18 13.55
C LYS A 375 -9.15 -10.86 12.82
N SER A 376 -8.94 -9.76 13.54
CA SER A 376 -8.89 -8.43 12.96
C SER A 376 -7.65 -8.27 12.10
N LYS A 377 -7.79 -7.50 11.03
CA LYS A 377 -6.73 -7.24 10.06
C LYS A 377 -6.34 -5.77 10.14
N VAL A 378 -5.04 -5.51 10.07
CA VAL A 378 -4.49 -4.15 10.12
C VAL A 378 -4.96 -3.32 8.93
N VAL A 379 -5.09 -3.93 7.75
CA VAL A 379 -5.53 -3.24 6.53
C VAL A 379 -6.92 -2.60 6.69
N GLU A 380 -7.81 -3.15 7.51
CA GLU A 380 -9.13 -2.55 7.75
C GLU A 380 -9.03 -1.22 8.50
N VAL A 381 -8.08 -1.09 9.42
CA VAL A 381 -7.79 0.18 10.10
C VAL A 381 -7.29 1.21 9.09
N VAL A 382 -6.37 0.81 8.21
CA VAL A 382 -5.83 1.68 7.16
C VAL A 382 -6.93 2.11 6.18
N ARG A 383 -7.85 1.21 5.81
CA ARG A 383 -9.02 1.52 4.97
C ARG A 383 -9.96 2.53 5.61
N GLU A 384 -10.29 2.35 6.90
CA GLU A 384 -11.16 3.27 7.61
C GLU A 384 -10.52 4.68 7.68
N ILE A 385 -9.22 4.75 7.96
CA ILE A 385 -8.46 6.01 7.92
C ILE A 385 -8.48 6.61 6.51
N SER A 386 -8.19 5.81 5.48
CA SER A 386 -8.22 6.23 4.07
C SER A 386 -9.56 6.83 3.67
N TRP A 387 -10.65 6.18 4.07
CA TRP A 387 -12.00 6.64 3.80
C TRP A 387 -12.29 7.99 4.47
N LEU A 388 -11.92 8.17 5.75
CA LEU A 388 -12.08 9.44 6.46
C LEU A 388 -11.27 10.57 5.80
N ILE A 389 -10.04 10.28 5.40
CA ILE A 389 -9.17 11.23 4.69
C ILE A 389 -9.84 11.64 3.37
N ASP A 390 -10.30 10.68 2.56
CA ASP A 390 -10.94 10.96 1.27
C ASP A 390 -12.22 11.77 1.44
N LYS A 391 -13.08 11.35 2.37
CA LYS A 391 -14.33 12.04 2.69
C LYS A 391 -14.06 13.50 3.08
N ASN A 392 -13.19 13.73 4.06
CA ASN A 392 -12.96 15.08 4.57
C ASN A 392 -12.17 15.93 3.57
N SER A 393 -11.29 15.33 2.77
CA SER A 393 -10.61 16.01 1.65
C SER A 393 -11.61 16.48 0.60
N ARG A 394 -12.59 15.64 0.25
CA ARG A 394 -13.66 16.03 -0.68
C ARG A 394 -14.52 17.16 -0.13
N ILE A 395 -14.97 17.05 1.13
CA ILE A 395 -15.79 18.09 1.76
C ILE A 395 -15.05 19.43 1.76
N ASN A 396 -13.78 19.44 2.15
CA ASN A 396 -12.95 20.65 2.13
C ASN A 396 -12.80 21.23 0.72
N PHE A 397 -12.56 20.38 -0.29
CA PHE A 397 -12.48 20.79 -1.69
C PHE A 397 -13.79 21.44 -2.16
N GLU A 398 -14.94 20.83 -1.88
CA GLU A 398 -16.24 21.38 -2.26
C GLU A 398 -16.56 22.69 -1.55
N ILE A 399 -16.22 22.79 -0.27
CA ILE A 399 -16.37 24.03 0.50
C ILE A 399 -15.52 25.16 -0.10
N ASP A 400 -14.27 24.87 -0.45
CA ASP A 400 -13.38 25.87 -1.02
C ASP A 400 -13.85 26.32 -2.40
N LEU A 401 -14.34 25.40 -3.24
CA LEU A 401 -15.02 25.74 -4.49
C LEU A 401 -16.23 26.65 -4.24
N LEU A 402 -17.07 26.34 -3.25
CA LEU A 402 -18.24 27.17 -2.96
C LEU A 402 -17.86 28.55 -2.41
N LYS A 403 -16.80 28.68 -1.60
CA LYS A 403 -16.32 29.98 -1.09
C LYS A 403 -15.86 30.91 -2.21
N ASP A 404 -15.31 30.37 -3.30
CA ASP A 404 -14.90 31.16 -4.46
C ASP A 404 -16.10 31.80 -5.17
N HIS A 405 -17.28 31.17 -5.08
CA HIS A 405 -18.52 31.62 -5.71
C HIS A 405 -19.45 32.40 -4.77
N TYR A 406 -19.44 32.08 -3.46
CA TYR A 406 -20.36 32.63 -2.46
C TYR A 406 -19.63 33.28 -1.30
N LYS A 407 -19.86 34.58 -1.09
CA LYS A 407 -19.20 35.38 -0.04
C LYS A 407 -19.67 35.02 1.38
N ASP A 408 -20.93 34.63 1.51
CA ASP A 408 -21.60 34.41 2.79
C ASP A 408 -21.85 32.90 3.01
N LEU A 409 -20.76 32.13 3.03
CA LEU A 409 -20.75 30.68 3.28
C LEU A 409 -20.13 30.38 4.64
N LYS A 410 -20.80 29.53 5.43
CA LYS A 410 -20.31 29.05 6.72
C LYS A 410 -20.43 27.54 6.78
N TYR A 411 -19.34 26.86 7.14
CA TYR A 411 -19.34 25.42 7.37
C TYR A 411 -19.07 25.15 8.84
N ASP A 412 -19.93 24.35 9.47
CA ASP A 412 -19.74 23.80 10.81
C ASP A 412 -19.35 22.31 10.69
N PRO A 413 -18.10 21.94 11.00
CA PRO A 413 -17.64 20.56 10.93
C PRO A 413 -18.24 19.66 12.02
N ILE A 414 -18.75 20.22 13.12
CA ILE A 414 -19.31 19.44 14.24
C ILE A 414 -20.65 18.85 13.82
N ASP A 415 -21.54 19.71 13.31
CA ASP A 415 -22.86 19.32 12.84
C ASP A 415 -22.86 18.90 11.36
N SER A 416 -21.68 18.92 10.72
CA SER A 416 -21.52 18.67 9.28
C SER A 416 -22.50 19.50 8.44
N THR A 417 -22.70 20.75 8.85
CA THR A 417 -23.75 21.63 8.31
C THR A 417 -23.13 22.80 7.57
N LEU A 418 -23.59 23.01 6.35
CA LEU A 418 -23.16 24.08 5.46
C LEU A 418 -24.31 25.08 5.28
N CYS A 419 -24.09 26.33 5.68
CA CYS A 419 -25.03 27.41 5.44
C CYS A 419 -24.53 28.31 4.31
N VAL A 420 -25.37 28.54 3.30
CA VAL A 420 -25.06 29.35 2.12
C VAL A 420 -26.12 30.42 1.94
N ASN A 421 -25.70 31.68 1.90
CA ASN A 421 -26.57 32.81 1.56
C ASN A 421 -26.37 33.24 0.12
N MET A 422 -27.44 33.19 -0.67
CA MET A 422 -27.44 33.58 -2.08
C MET A 422 -28.36 34.77 -2.31
N LYS A 423 -27.88 35.76 -3.08
CA LYS A 423 -28.70 36.90 -3.51
C LYS A 423 -29.21 36.64 -4.93
N GLY A 424 -30.52 36.47 -5.07
CA GLY A 424 -31.21 36.39 -6.35
C GLY A 424 -31.76 37.75 -6.75
N LYS A 425 -31.46 38.20 -7.97
CA LYS A 425 -32.00 39.45 -8.51
C LYS A 425 -33.24 39.15 -9.36
N MET A 426 -34.43 39.45 -8.85
CA MET A 426 -35.66 39.40 -9.64
C MET A 426 -35.86 40.73 -10.38
N LYS A 427 -36.77 40.74 -11.36
CA LYS A 427 -37.11 41.97 -12.10
C LYS A 427 -37.69 43.09 -11.21
N THR A 428 -38.21 42.74 -10.03
CA THR A 428 -38.96 43.65 -9.16
C THR A 428 -38.32 43.87 -7.80
N GLU A 429 -37.61 42.89 -7.23
CA GLU A 429 -36.99 42.97 -5.90
C GLU A 429 -35.72 42.09 -5.81
N ASP A 430 -34.78 42.47 -4.93
CA ASP A 430 -33.63 41.62 -4.60
C ASP A 430 -34.04 40.68 -3.46
N LEU A 431 -34.11 39.38 -3.74
CA LEU A 431 -34.40 38.35 -2.75
C LEU A 431 -33.08 37.73 -2.27
N THR A 432 -32.96 37.54 -0.96
CA THR A 432 -31.88 36.71 -0.40
C THR A 432 -32.49 35.34 -0.09
N PHE A 433 -31.76 34.28 -0.36
CA PHE A 433 -32.10 32.90 -0.02
C PHE A 433 -31.03 32.37 0.92
N GLU A 434 -31.46 31.85 2.07
CA GLU A 434 -30.59 31.16 3.02
C GLU A 434 -30.84 29.65 2.93
N PHE A 435 -29.80 28.91 2.57
CA PHE A 435 -29.82 27.45 2.48
C PHE A 435 -29.02 26.85 3.61
N GLN A 436 -29.54 25.80 4.22
CA GLN A 436 -28.83 24.93 5.13
C GLN A 436 -28.75 23.54 4.50
N ILE A 437 -27.53 23.07 4.28
CA ILE A 437 -27.23 21.74 3.75
C ILE A 437 -26.61 20.92 4.87
N ILE A 438 -27.22 19.78 5.19
CA ILE A 438 -26.75 18.86 6.22
C ILE A 438 -26.09 17.68 5.51
N LEU A 439 -24.78 17.53 5.69
CA LEU A 439 -24.01 16.45 5.08
C LEU A 439 -24.16 15.20 5.95
N PRO A 440 -24.61 14.07 5.40
CA PRO A 440 -24.73 12.84 6.16
C PRO A 440 -23.35 12.26 6.50
N THR A 441 -23.31 11.35 7.48
CA THR A 441 -22.08 10.69 7.92
C THR A 441 -21.39 9.90 6.81
N ASP A 442 -22.13 9.42 5.83
CA ASP A 442 -21.67 8.67 4.66
C ASP A 442 -21.58 9.54 3.39
N TYR A 443 -21.64 10.88 3.50
CA TYR A 443 -21.36 11.77 2.37
C TYR A 443 -20.00 11.44 1.75
N PRO A 444 -19.87 11.33 0.41
CA PRO A 444 -20.84 11.67 -0.64
C PRO A 444 -21.73 10.50 -1.10
N MET A 445 -21.64 9.33 -0.46
CA MET A 445 -22.42 8.15 -0.85
C MET A 445 -23.91 8.35 -0.66
N LYS A 446 -24.28 9.09 0.38
CA LYS A 446 -25.66 9.48 0.64
C LYS A 446 -25.89 10.94 0.31
N ILE A 447 -27.11 11.16 -0.18
CA ILE A 447 -27.62 12.45 -0.58
C ILE A 447 -27.65 13.39 0.64
N PRO A 448 -27.14 14.63 0.53
CA PRO A 448 -27.26 15.62 1.58
C PRO A 448 -28.69 16.15 1.71
N GLU A 449 -29.10 16.54 2.92
CA GLU A 449 -30.41 17.14 3.17
C GLU A 449 -30.32 18.65 2.99
N ILE A 450 -31.17 19.24 2.15
CA ILE A 450 -31.25 20.70 2.00
C ILE A 450 -32.51 21.28 2.65
N LYS A 451 -32.35 22.40 3.35
CA LYS A 451 -33.41 23.19 3.96
C LYS A 451 -33.29 24.63 3.51
N VAL A 452 -34.40 25.22 3.10
CA VAL A 452 -34.50 26.67 2.84
C VAL A 452 -34.94 27.32 4.15
N LEU A 453 -34.09 28.17 4.73
CA LEU A 453 -34.35 28.79 6.05
C LEU A 453 -35.21 30.05 5.96
N ASN A 454 -35.26 30.71 4.80
CA ASN A 454 -36.04 31.93 4.67
C ASN A 454 -37.54 31.66 4.64
N GLU A 455 -38.27 32.41 5.48
CA GLU A 455 -39.73 32.48 5.40
C GLU A 455 -40.14 33.36 4.22
N PHE A 456 -40.85 32.75 3.27
CA PHE A 456 -41.49 33.48 2.18
C PHE A 456 -42.77 34.13 2.72
N GLU A 457 -42.66 35.34 3.28
CA GLU A 457 -43.80 36.03 3.92
C GLU A 457 -44.91 36.45 2.94
N LEU A 458 -44.62 36.53 1.64
CA LEU A 458 -45.56 36.96 0.61
C LEU A 458 -46.05 35.78 -0.24
N GLU A 459 -47.37 35.68 -0.47
CA GLU A 459 -47.98 34.68 -1.37
C GLU A 459 -47.39 34.69 -2.78
N THR A 460 -46.87 35.85 -3.23
CA THR A 460 -46.19 35.99 -4.53
C THR A 460 -44.89 35.19 -4.64
N HIS A 461 -44.32 34.74 -3.51
CA HIS A 461 -43.09 33.95 -3.48
C HIS A 461 -43.34 32.43 -3.42
N GLU A 462 -44.58 31.97 -3.23
CA GLU A 462 -44.89 30.54 -3.14
C GLU A 462 -44.51 29.79 -4.43
N LYS A 463 -44.71 30.42 -5.59
CA LYS A 463 -44.28 29.84 -6.87
C LYS A 463 -42.76 29.65 -6.94
N ILE A 464 -41.99 30.63 -6.45
CA ILE A 464 -40.52 30.56 -6.45
C ILE A 464 -40.05 29.43 -5.53
N LYS A 465 -40.70 29.27 -4.37
CA LYS A 465 -40.43 28.18 -3.44
C LYS A 465 -40.68 26.81 -4.08
N ILE A 466 -41.81 26.64 -4.77
CA ILE A 466 -42.14 25.39 -5.48
C ILE A 466 -41.13 25.12 -6.60
N ASP A 467 -40.82 26.11 -7.43
CA ASP A 467 -39.87 25.97 -8.54
C ASP A 467 -38.47 25.59 -8.02
N LEU A 468 -38.05 26.17 -6.88
CA LEU A 468 -36.78 25.88 -6.24
C LEU A 468 -36.74 24.48 -5.60
N HIS A 469 -37.82 24.04 -4.94
CA HIS A 469 -37.93 22.66 -4.44
C HIS A 469 -37.90 21.64 -5.58
N ASN A 470 -38.63 21.88 -6.67
CA ASN A 470 -38.60 20.99 -7.83
C ASN A 470 -37.19 20.90 -8.43
N SER A 471 -36.46 22.02 -8.51
CA SER A 471 -35.07 22.02 -8.98
C SER A 471 -34.14 21.21 -8.08
N PHE A 472 -34.36 21.23 -6.77
CA PHE A 472 -33.59 20.41 -5.83
C PHE A 472 -33.94 18.93 -5.95
N ASP A 473 -35.22 18.60 -6.06
CA ASP A 473 -35.68 17.22 -6.25
C ASP A 473 -35.09 16.65 -7.55
N ASP A 474 -35.13 17.39 -8.65
CA ASP A 474 -34.53 16.98 -9.93
C ASP A 474 -33.03 16.71 -9.79
N PHE A 475 -32.29 17.61 -9.12
CA PHE A 475 -30.85 17.43 -8.89
C PHE A 475 -30.54 16.19 -8.02
N PHE A 476 -31.28 16.01 -6.92
CA PHE A 476 -31.02 14.92 -5.98
C PHE A 476 -31.53 13.56 -6.47
N ASN A 477 -32.53 13.52 -7.36
CA ASN A 477 -32.95 12.29 -8.03
C ASN A 477 -31.82 11.68 -8.87
N ASP A 478 -30.93 12.52 -9.41
CA ASP A 478 -29.75 12.12 -10.18
C ASP A 478 -28.46 12.10 -9.32
N TRP A 479 -28.57 12.15 -7.99
CA TRP A 479 -27.41 12.17 -7.11
C TRP A 479 -26.59 10.88 -7.24
N THR A 480 -25.29 11.05 -7.41
CA THR A 480 -24.33 9.96 -7.37
C THR A 480 -23.18 10.33 -6.42
N PRO A 481 -22.37 9.35 -5.99
CA PRO A 481 -21.13 9.63 -5.28
C PRO A 481 -20.14 10.49 -6.08
N PHE A 482 -20.40 10.84 -7.34
CA PHE A 482 -19.56 11.71 -8.15
C PHE A 482 -20.16 13.12 -8.35
N SER A 483 -21.35 13.39 -7.81
CA SER A 483 -22.00 14.70 -7.87
C SER A 483 -21.37 15.69 -6.89
N TYR A 484 -21.31 16.98 -7.24
CA TYR A 484 -20.75 18.03 -6.38
C TYR A 484 -21.84 18.99 -5.90
N LEU A 485 -21.73 19.48 -4.67
CA LEU A 485 -22.65 20.47 -4.12
C LEU A 485 -22.66 21.78 -4.92
N ILE A 486 -21.56 22.14 -5.58
CA ILE A 486 -21.52 23.34 -6.42
C ILE A 486 -22.45 23.26 -7.62
N ASP A 487 -22.73 22.05 -8.12
CA ASP A 487 -23.62 21.84 -9.26
C ASP A 487 -25.07 22.20 -8.90
N LEU A 488 -25.47 22.02 -7.64
CA LEU A 488 -26.79 22.42 -7.13
C LEU A 488 -27.06 23.91 -7.31
N PHE A 489 -26.02 24.74 -7.21
CA PHE A 489 -26.16 26.20 -7.23
C PHE A 489 -25.86 26.83 -8.59
N ASN A 490 -25.51 26.02 -9.59
CA ASN A 490 -25.25 26.43 -10.96
C ASN A 490 -26.42 26.13 -11.93
N LEU A 491 -27.59 25.72 -11.40
CA LEU A 491 -28.79 25.36 -12.16
C LEU A 491 -29.52 26.56 -12.80
#